data_AF-A0A9W7D9E2-F1
#
_entry.id   AF-A0A9W7D9E2-F1
#
_cell.length_a   1.000
_cell.length_b   1.000
_cell.length_c   1.000
_cell.angle_alpha   90.00
_cell.angle_beta   90.00
_cell.angle_gamma   90.00
#
_symmetry.space_group_name_H-M   'P 1'
#
loop_
_entity.id
_entity.type
_entity.pdbx_description
1 polymer ?
#
loop_
_entity_poly.entity_id
_entity_poly.type
_entity_poly.pdbx_seq_one_letter_code
_entity_poly.pdbx_strand_id
1 'polypeptide(L)'
;MEVLKYDESTQLLTYGGPVMISEAASLMWNDYKRTLPHGRCPDVGMTCIASSGLATLSRHSGTVLDNIVGVRFALANGSIVDADAEHNSDLVWGARGAASSMGVVLQFKMKTLEPPSPRVTNYTITFNTTYMPKQQDNVDALLGTQNWALSADNDDRLSIRYFFKTNTYMSTAKRRRRQRITASFATQ
;
A
#
# COMPACT_ATOMS: atom_id res chain seq x y z
N MET A 1 19.10 14.93 -4.53
CA MET A 1 18.16 15.96 -5.02
C MET A 1 16.76 15.47 -4.70
N GLU A 2 16.07 16.12 -3.78
CA GLU A 2 14.65 15.83 -3.52
C GLU A 2 13.82 16.42 -4.66
N VAL A 3 12.96 15.60 -5.24
CA VAL A 3 12.04 16.02 -6.29
C VAL A 3 10.67 15.55 -5.85
N LEU A 4 9.74 16.49 -5.69
CA LEU A 4 8.35 16.21 -5.38
C LEU A 4 7.52 17.32 -6.05
N LYS A 5 6.86 17.00 -7.16
CA LYS A 5 6.14 17.96 -8.00
C LYS A 5 4.87 17.35 -8.55
N TYR A 6 3.76 18.05 -8.40
CA TYR A 6 2.48 17.68 -8.98
C TYR A 6 2.18 18.57 -10.20
N ASP A 7 1.70 17.98 -11.28
CA ASP A 7 1.22 18.67 -12.46
C ASP A 7 -0.30 18.51 -12.57
N GLU A 8 -1.04 19.60 -12.35
CA GLU A 8 -2.50 19.61 -12.41
C GLU A 8 -3.05 19.30 -13.81
N SER A 9 -2.32 19.63 -14.86
CA SER A 9 -2.78 19.42 -16.25
C SER A 9 -2.78 17.94 -16.63
N THR A 10 -1.80 17.19 -16.12
CA THR A 10 -1.66 15.74 -16.38
C THR A 10 -2.12 14.88 -15.22
N GLN A 11 -2.38 15.49 -14.05
CA GLN A 11 -2.66 14.84 -12.78
C GLN A 11 -1.59 13.85 -12.32
N LEU A 12 -0.33 14.10 -12.72
CA LEU A 12 0.81 13.24 -12.39
C LEU A 12 1.62 13.83 -11.24
N LEU A 13 1.96 12.97 -10.29
CA LEU A 13 2.94 13.25 -9.26
C LEU A 13 4.31 12.71 -9.71
N THR A 14 5.29 13.60 -9.79
CA THR A 14 6.69 13.25 -10.00
C THR A 14 7.42 13.28 -8.66
N TYR A 15 8.07 12.18 -8.29
CA TYR A 15 8.82 12.11 -7.03
C TYR A 15 10.15 11.36 -7.18
N GLY A 16 11.15 11.77 -6.39
CA GLY A 16 12.49 11.20 -6.38
C GLY A 16 12.77 10.28 -5.19
N GLY A 17 13.96 9.67 -5.20
CA GLY A 17 14.46 8.74 -4.17
C GLY A 17 14.18 9.09 -2.70
N PRO A 18 14.46 10.32 -2.22
CA PRO A 18 14.38 10.63 -0.79
C PRO A 18 12.98 11.00 -0.30
N VAL A 19 11.98 11.12 -1.19
CA VAL A 19 10.62 11.49 -0.79
C VAL A 19 9.99 10.38 0.04
N MET A 20 9.45 10.72 1.19
CA MET A 20 8.68 9.83 2.06
C MET A 20 7.21 9.79 1.66
N ILE A 21 6.53 8.71 2.03
CA ILE A 21 5.07 8.58 1.84
C ILE A 21 4.32 9.74 2.50
N SER A 22 4.71 10.14 3.71
CA SER A 22 4.07 11.26 4.44
C SER A 22 4.13 12.56 3.66
N GLU A 23 5.25 12.87 3.03
CA GLU A 23 5.46 14.10 2.25
C GLU A 23 4.56 14.09 1.01
N ALA A 24 4.60 13.01 0.23
CA ALA A 24 3.76 12.86 -0.97
C ALA A 24 2.26 12.90 -0.63
N ALA A 25 1.82 12.14 0.38
CA ALA A 25 0.41 12.08 0.77
C ALA A 25 -0.09 13.41 1.35
N SER A 26 0.73 14.10 2.16
CA SER A 26 0.37 15.40 2.75
C SER A 26 0.26 16.48 1.68
N LEU A 27 1.22 16.53 0.73
CA LEU A 27 1.15 17.45 -0.42
C LEU A 27 -0.15 17.24 -1.19
N MET A 28 -0.45 15.99 -1.57
CA MET A 28 -1.63 15.72 -2.39
C MET A 28 -2.93 16.04 -1.68
N TRP A 29 -3.04 15.74 -0.38
CA TRP A 29 -4.26 16.01 0.37
C TRP A 29 -4.45 17.50 0.71
N ASN A 30 -3.41 18.15 1.22
CA ASN A 30 -3.50 19.52 1.73
C ASN A 30 -3.65 20.54 0.60
N ASP A 31 -2.89 20.37 -0.48
CA ASP A 31 -2.77 21.42 -1.49
C ASP A 31 -3.70 21.14 -2.68
N TYR A 32 -3.84 19.86 -3.05
CA TYR A 32 -4.54 19.47 -4.27
C TYR A 32 -5.83 18.68 -4.06
N LYS A 33 -6.14 18.28 -2.81
CA LYS A 33 -7.32 17.47 -2.46
C LYS A 33 -7.41 16.16 -3.24
N ARG A 34 -6.27 15.55 -3.50
CA ARG A 34 -6.14 14.26 -4.19
C ARG A 34 -5.55 13.21 -3.26
N THR A 35 -5.65 11.96 -3.69
CA THR A 35 -5.03 10.82 -3.05
C THR A 35 -4.19 10.02 -4.03
N LEU A 36 -3.45 9.06 -3.53
CA LEU A 36 -2.68 8.12 -4.32
C LEU A 36 -2.56 6.78 -3.58
N PRO A 37 -2.42 5.65 -4.28
CA PRO A 37 -2.04 4.41 -3.63
C PRO A 37 -0.63 4.56 -3.04
N HIS A 38 -0.46 4.21 -1.76
CA HIS A 38 0.83 4.22 -1.07
C HIS A 38 0.77 3.33 0.17
N GLY A 39 1.91 2.89 0.68
CA GLY A 39 2.01 2.14 1.95
C GLY A 39 1.53 2.95 3.16
N ARG A 40 1.26 2.30 4.30
CA ARG A 40 0.72 3.01 5.49
C ARG A 40 1.78 3.64 6.40
N CYS A 41 3.03 3.23 6.24
CA CYS A 41 4.11 3.68 7.11
C CYS A 41 4.64 5.01 6.54
N PRO A 42 4.44 6.14 7.23
CA PRO A 42 4.77 7.47 6.69
C PRO A 42 6.24 7.62 6.31
N ASP A 43 7.13 6.99 7.08
CA ASP A 43 8.59 7.12 6.95
C ASP A 43 9.23 6.16 5.93
N VAL A 44 8.41 5.43 5.15
CA VAL A 44 8.91 4.61 4.05
C VAL A 44 9.09 5.49 2.82
N GLY A 45 10.24 5.36 2.15
CA GLY A 45 10.52 6.05 0.90
C GLY A 45 9.54 5.67 -0.22
N MET A 46 9.03 6.68 -0.91
CA MET A 46 8.00 6.58 -1.94
C MET A 46 8.48 5.79 -3.18
N THR A 47 9.78 5.81 -3.47
CA THR A 47 10.39 5.03 -4.56
C THR A 47 10.53 3.54 -4.22
N CYS A 48 10.73 3.19 -2.94
CA CYS A 48 10.82 1.79 -2.52
C CYS A 48 9.46 1.09 -2.64
N ILE A 49 8.39 1.75 -2.19
CA ILE A 49 7.04 1.19 -2.29
C ILE A 49 6.54 1.09 -3.74
N ALA A 50 7.09 1.90 -4.64
CA ALA A 50 6.82 1.86 -6.08
C ALA A 50 7.36 0.64 -6.82
N SER A 51 8.01 -0.30 -6.12
CA SER A 51 8.34 -1.65 -6.63
C SER A 51 7.41 -2.75 -6.07
N SER A 52 6.41 -2.42 -5.26
CA SER A 52 5.39 -3.37 -4.77
C SER A 52 4.09 -2.64 -4.40
N GLY A 53 3.97 -2.20 -3.14
CA GLY A 53 2.96 -1.22 -2.76
C GLY A 53 1.51 -1.70 -2.77
N LEU A 54 1.19 -2.66 -1.92
CA LEU A 54 -0.19 -2.98 -1.54
C LEU A 54 -0.58 -2.23 -0.25
N ALA A 55 -1.71 -1.54 -0.28
CA ALA A 55 -2.20 -0.77 0.85
C ALA A 55 -3.73 -0.61 0.87
N THR A 56 -4.22 0.29 1.72
CA THR A 56 -5.64 0.49 1.99
C THR A 56 -6.45 0.84 0.73
N LEU A 57 -5.87 1.65 -0.17
CA LEU A 57 -6.51 2.01 -1.45
C LEU A 57 -6.41 0.93 -2.52
N SER A 58 -5.59 -0.12 -2.33
CA SER A 58 -5.20 -0.95 -3.46
C SER A 58 -6.30 -1.82 -4.04
N ARG A 59 -7.35 -2.11 -3.25
CA ARG A 59 -8.53 -2.80 -3.77
C ARG A 59 -9.36 -1.92 -4.70
N HIS A 60 -9.49 -0.64 -4.37
CA HIS A 60 -10.24 0.32 -5.18
C HIS A 60 -9.45 0.83 -6.40
N SER A 61 -8.14 1.00 -6.25
CA SER A 61 -7.34 1.81 -7.18
C SER A 61 -6.10 1.11 -7.74
N GLY A 62 -5.96 -0.19 -7.46
CA GLY A 62 -4.75 -0.93 -7.76
C GLY A 62 -3.57 -0.57 -6.83
N THR A 63 -2.47 -1.27 -7.03
CA THR A 63 -1.21 -1.05 -6.32
C THR A 63 -0.54 0.26 -6.74
N VAL A 64 0.54 0.62 -6.05
CA VAL A 64 1.41 1.72 -6.49
C VAL A 64 1.90 1.47 -7.92
N LEU A 65 2.24 0.21 -8.26
CA LEU A 65 2.77 -0.19 -9.57
C LEU A 65 1.82 0.13 -10.71
N ASP A 66 0.53 -0.14 -10.51
CA ASP A 66 -0.52 0.05 -11.51
C ASP A 66 -0.67 1.53 -11.90
N ASN A 67 -0.19 2.43 -11.04
CA ASN A 67 -0.29 3.87 -11.20
C ASN A 67 1.00 4.53 -11.69
N ILE A 68 2.13 3.81 -11.79
CA ILE A 68 3.39 4.33 -12.34
C ILE A 68 3.29 4.45 -13.85
N VAL A 69 3.48 5.64 -14.42
CA VAL A 69 3.41 5.88 -15.87
C VAL A 69 4.76 6.25 -16.49
N GLY A 70 5.76 6.55 -15.67
CA GLY A 70 7.10 6.83 -16.16
C GLY A 70 8.14 6.73 -15.06
N VAL A 71 9.39 6.58 -15.47
CA VAL A 71 10.53 6.41 -14.57
C VAL A 71 11.78 7.00 -15.21
N ARG A 72 12.64 7.60 -14.39
CA ARG A 72 13.98 8.02 -14.77
C ARG A 72 14.99 7.11 -14.09
N PHE A 73 15.85 6.46 -14.88
CA PHE A 73 16.89 5.56 -14.38
C PHE A 73 18.28 6.11 -14.67
N ALA A 74 19.22 5.84 -13.76
CA ALA A 74 20.63 5.71 -14.11
C ALA A 74 20.94 4.22 -14.32
N LEU A 75 21.36 3.86 -15.53
CA LEU A 75 21.64 2.49 -15.95
C LEU A 75 23.09 2.08 -15.66
N ALA A 76 23.38 0.78 -15.75
CA ALA A 76 24.69 0.21 -15.46
C ALA A 76 25.83 0.73 -16.36
N ASN A 77 25.52 1.17 -17.58
CA ASN A 77 26.49 1.79 -18.49
C ASN A 77 26.73 3.29 -18.19
N GLY A 78 26.12 3.83 -17.13
CA GLY A 78 26.24 5.22 -16.72
C GLY A 78 25.28 6.19 -17.42
N SER A 79 24.44 5.73 -18.37
CA SER A 79 23.46 6.61 -19.02
C SER A 79 22.29 6.92 -18.08
N ILE A 80 21.73 8.12 -18.24
CA ILE A 80 20.46 8.50 -17.62
C ILE A 80 19.39 8.48 -18.70
N VAL A 81 18.32 7.72 -18.46
CA VAL A 81 17.22 7.55 -19.41
C VAL A 81 15.89 7.88 -18.75
N ASP A 82 15.03 8.56 -19.50
CA ASP A 82 13.61 8.68 -19.21
C ASP A 82 12.86 7.58 -19.95
N ALA A 83 11.93 6.95 -19.25
CA ALA A 83 11.09 5.88 -19.78
C ALA A 83 9.62 6.15 -19.47
N ASP A 84 8.76 5.91 -20.45
CA ASP A 84 7.30 6.00 -20.39
C ASP A 84 6.66 4.94 -21.31
N ALA A 85 5.37 5.09 -21.64
CA ALA A 85 4.69 4.13 -22.51
C ALA A 85 5.19 4.16 -23.97
N GLU A 86 5.80 5.26 -24.41
CA GLU A 86 6.23 5.50 -25.79
C GLU A 86 7.74 5.30 -25.96
N HIS A 87 8.53 5.51 -24.90
CA HIS A 87 9.98 5.44 -24.90
C HIS A 87 10.48 4.48 -23.81
N ASN A 88 11.28 3.47 -24.19
CA ASN A 88 11.85 2.49 -23.26
C ASN A 88 10.78 1.83 -22.36
N SER A 89 9.65 1.43 -22.96
CA SER A 89 8.48 0.91 -22.24
C SER A 89 8.77 -0.38 -21.44
N ASP A 90 9.80 -1.12 -21.84
CA ASP A 90 10.34 -2.27 -21.12
C ASP A 90 10.92 -1.88 -19.75
N LEU A 91 11.56 -0.71 -19.64
CA LEU A 91 12.03 -0.18 -18.35
C LEU A 91 10.88 0.23 -17.45
N VAL A 92 9.78 0.78 -17.98
CA VAL A 92 8.58 1.09 -17.18
C VAL A 92 7.94 -0.21 -16.69
N TRP A 93 7.79 -1.19 -17.58
CA TRP A 93 7.27 -2.51 -17.24
C TRP A 93 8.13 -3.17 -16.14
N GLY A 94 9.46 -3.15 -16.30
CA GLY A 94 10.40 -3.68 -15.33
C GLY A 94 10.39 -2.92 -14.00
N ALA A 95 10.22 -1.60 -14.03
CA ALA A 95 10.15 -0.78 -12.83
C ALA A 95 8.92 -1.09 -11.98
N ARG A 96 7.83 -1.56 -12.58
CA ARG A 96 6.59 -1.99 -11.91
C ARG A 96 6.75 -3.37 -11.24
N GLY A 97 7.81 -3.56 -10.45
CA GLY A 97 8.02 -4.77 -9.64
C GLY A 97 9.49 -5.15 -9.43
N ALA A 98 10.37 -4.76 -10.36
CA ALA A 98 11.77 -5.16 -10.38
C ALA A 98 12.73 -3.98 -10.62
N ALA A 99 12.35 -2.75 -10.25
CA ALA A 99 13.12 -1.54 -10.53
C ALA A 99 14.59 -1.62 -10.04
N SER A 100 14.82 -2.23 -8.87
CA SER A 100 16.16 -2.40 -8.30
C SER A 100 17.10 -3.26 -9.15
N SER A 101 16.56 -4.09 -10.05
CA SER A 101 17.33 -4.93 -10.97
C SER A 101 17.62 -4.24 -12.31
N MET A 102 16.97 -3.10 -12.58
CA MET A 102 17.10 -2.37 -13.85
C MET A 102 18.13 -1.24 -13.79
N GLY A 103 18.36 -0.67 -12.60
CA GLY A 103 19.28 0.43 -12.38
C GLY A 103 18.95 1.21 -11.11
N VAL A 104 19.51 2.42 -10.98
CA VAL A 104 19.17 3.33 -9.88
C VAL A 104 18.01 4.21 -10.32
N VAL A 105 16.84 4.05 -9.68
CA VAL A 105 15.71 4.96 -9.89
C VAL A 105 16.07 6.35 -9.38
N LEU A 106 16.01 7.34 -10.25
CA LEU A 106 16.15 8.74 -9.89
C LEU A 106 14.78 9.34 -9.57
N GLN A 107 13.77 9.04 -10.39
CA GLN A 107 12.42 9.61 -10.29
C GLN A 107 11.36 8.64 -10.81
N PHE A 108 10.16 8.71 -10.26
CA PHE A 108 8.94 8.12 -10.80
C PHE A 108 7.94 9.20 -11.17
N LYS A 109 7.11 8.92 -12.17
CA LYS A 109 5.86 9.64 -12.48
C LYS A 109 4.69 8.72 -12.22
N MET A 110 3.75 9.17 -11.40
CA MET A 110 2.62 8.35 -10.96
C MET A 110 1.29 9.09 -11.10
N LYS A 111 0.25 8.38 -11.50
CA LYS A 111 -1.12 8.87 -11.49
C LYS A 111 -1.57 9.16 -10.05
N THR A 112 -2.30 10.25 -9.89
CA THR A 112 -3.02 10.58 -8.66
C THR A 112 -4.51 10.44 -8.89
N LEU A 113 -5.29 10.33 -7.82
CA LEU A 113 -6.68 9.97 -7.87
C LEU A 113 -7.54 10.99 -7.13
N GLU A 114 -8.77 11.13 -7.58
CA GLU A 114 -9.79 11.73 -6.74
C GLU A 114 -10.09 10.79 -5.57
N PRO A 115 -10.20 11.30 -4.33
CA PRO A 115 -10.58 10.46 -3.20
C PRO A 115 -11.95 9.83 -3.45
N PRO A 116 -12.13 8.51 -3.23
CA PRO A 116 -13.42 7.84 -3.47
C PRO A 116 -14.54 8.38 -2.58
N SER A 117 -14.18 9.07 -1.49
CA SER A 117 -15.08 9.63 -0.50
C SER A 117 -14.36 10.76 0.26
N PRO A 118 -15.10 11.79 0.72
CA PRO A 118 -14.54 12.85 1.57
C PRO A 118 -14.29 12.40 3.02
N ARG A 119 -14.76 11.20 3.42
CA ARG A 119 -14.67 10.70 4.80
C ARG A 119 -14.26 9.25 4.83
N VAL A 120 -13.23 8.93 5.61
CA VAL A 120 -12.74 7.57 5.81
C VAL A 120 -13.14 7.11 7.22
N THR A 121 -13.68 5.89 7.34
CA THR A 121 -13.97 5.26 8.64
C THR A 121 -13.01 4.09 8.88
N ASN A 122 -12.19 4.22 9.93
CA ASN A 122 -11.34 3.15 10.43
C ASN A 122 -11.90 2.60 11.74
N TYR A 123 -12.09 1.29 11.83
CA TYR A 123 -12.55 0.61 13.03
C TYR A 123 -11.83 -0.72 13.22
N THR A 124 -11.95 -1.30 14.40
CA THR A 124 -11.34 -2.59 14.69
C THR A 124 -12.36 -3.49 15.38
N ILE A 125 -12.62 -4.66 14.79
CA ILE A 125 -13.43 -5.72 15.40
C ILE A 125 -12.48 -6.64 16.16
N THR A 126 -12.79 -6.86 17.43
CA THR A 126 -12.09 -7.79 18.30
C THR A 126 -13.10 -8.63 19.06
N PHE A 127 -12.70 -9.83 19.47
CA PHE A 127 -13.52 -10.59 20.40
C PHE A 127 -13.70 -9.84 21.72
N ASN A 128 -14.85 -10.07 22.36
CA ASN A 128 -15.10 -9.58 23.71
C ASN A 128 -13.96 -9.98 24.64
N THR A 129 -13.51 -9.05 25.48
CA THR A 129 -12.38 -9.26 26.41
C THR A 129 -12.62 -10.38 27.41
N THR A 130 -13.88 -10.71 27.71
CA THR A 130 -14.27 -11.82 28.59
C THR A 130 -14.30 -13.18 27.88
N TYR A 131 -14.38 -13.19 26.55
CA TYR A 131 -14.35 -14.39 25.75
C TYR A 131 -12.90 -14.78 25.45
N MET A 132 -12.60 -16.08 25.55
CA MET A 132 -11.29 -16.64 25.20
C MET A 132 -11.43 -17.43 23.89
N PRO A 133 -11.01 -16.86 22.74
CA PRO A 133 -11.08 -17.54 21.47
C PRO A 133 -10.30 -18.85 21.50
N LYS A 134 -10.94 -19.90 21.00
CA LYS A 134 -10.35 -21.21 20.72
C LYS A 134 -9.63 -21.14 19.37
N GLN A 135 -8.82 -22.18 19.11
CA GLN A 135 -8.20 -22.37 17.81
C GLN A 135 -9.23 -22.41 16.69
N GLN A 136 -10.37 -23.09 16.91
CA GLN A 136 -11.43 -23.21 15.92
C GLN A 136 -12.05 -21.84 15.56
N ASP A 137 -12.24 -20.96 16.54
CA ASP A 137 -12.79 -19.62 16.27
C ASP A 137 -11.86 -18.80 15.34
N ASN A 138 -10.54 -19.04 15.39
CA ASN A 138 -9.60 -18.43 14.45
C ASN A 138 -9.71 -19.02 13.04
N VAL A 139 -9.90 -20.34 12.94
CA VAL A 139 -10.11 -21.03 11.66
C VAL A 139 -11.39 -20.54 11.02
N ASP A 140 -12.49 -20.51 11.78
CA ASP A 140 -13.80 -20.07 11.30
C ASP A 140 -13.77 -18.59 10.89
N ALA A 141 -13.10 -17.73 11.66
CA ALA A 141 -12.91 -16.33 11.29
C ALA A 141 -12.11 -16.18 9.98
N LEU A 142 -11.04 -16.96 9.79
CA LEU A 142 -10.25 -16.92 8.56
C LEU A 142 -11.06 -17.43 7.36
N LEU A 143 -11.72 -18.58 7.48
CA LEU A 143 -12.52 -19.16 6.40
C LEU A 143 -13.72 -18.27 6.05
N GLY A 144 -14.43 -17.75 7.05
CA GLY A 144 -15.55 -16.82 6.84
C GLY A 144 -15.10 -15.54 6.12
N THR A 145 -13.90 -15.05 6.45
CA THR A 145 -13.29 -13.92 5.75
C THR A 145 -12.97 -14.25 4.29
N GLN A 146 -12.37 -15.41 4.03
CA GLN A 146 -12.05 -15.84 2.67
C GLN A 146 -13.33 -15.99 1.84
N ASN A 147 -14.38 -16.59 2.42
CA ASN A 147 -15.67 -16.73 1.76
C ASN A 147 -16.30 -15.36 1.47
N TRP A 148 -16.28 -14.43 2.41
CA TRP A 148 -16.75 -13.06 2.18
C TRP A 148 -15.90 -12.34 1.12
N ALA A 149 -14.57 -12.46 1.16
CA ALA A 149 -13.68 -11.83 0.20
C ALA A 149 -13.90 -12.32 -1.25
N LEU A 150 -14.47 -13.52 -1.42
CA LEU A 150 -14.85 -14.09 -2.72
C LEU A 150 -16.34 -13.86 -3.07
N SER A 151 -17.13 -13.28 -2.18
CA SER A 151 -18.55 -13.03 -2.42
C SER A 151 -18.79 -11.70 -3.16
N ALA A 152 -20.00 -11.54 -3.70
CA ALA A 152 -20.43 -10.30 -4.33
C ALA A 152 -20.58 -9.13 -3.33
N ASP A 153 -20.59 -9.39 -2.02
CA ASP A 153 -20.71 -8.37 -0.98
C ASP A 153 -19.36 -7.67 -0.69
N ASN A 154 -18.28 -8.10 -1.33
CA ASN A 154 -16.94 -7.59 -1.10
C ASN A 154 -16.68 -6.27 -1.84
N ASP A 155 -17.13 -5.14 -1.29
CA ASP A 155 -16.88 -3.80 -1.84
C ASP A 155 -15.39 -3.45 -1.87
N ASP A 156 -14.85 -3.07 -3.04
CA ASP A 156 -13.44 -2.69 -3.25
C ASP A 156 -12.98 -1.45 -2.47
N ARG A 157 -13.90 -0.66 -1.92
CA ARG A 157 -13.60 0.47 -1.01
C ARG A 157 -13.29 0.03 0.41
N LEU A 158 -13.59 -1.22 0.78
CA LEU A 158 -13.29 -1.78 2.09
C LEU A 158 -11.92 -2.48 2.08
N SER A 159 -11.00 -2.04 2.95
CA SER A 159 -9.76 -2.76 3.22
C SER A 159 -9.83 -3.42 4.59
N ILE A 160 -9.58 -4.72 4.66
CA ILE A 160 -9.52 -5.47 5.91
C ILE A 160 -8.11 -5.99 6.15
N ARG A 161 -7.62 -5.85 7.39
CA ARG A 161 -6.44 -6.56 7.87
C ARG A 161 -6.79 -7.47 9.03
N TYR A 162 -6.42 -8.73 8.89
CA TYR A 162 -6.49 -9.73 9.96
C TYR A 162 -5.17 -9.80 10.72
N PHE A 163 -5.27 -9.76 12.04
CA PHE A 163 -4.18 -10.09 12.94
C PHE A 163 -4.58 -11.28 13.80
N PHE A 164 -3.80 -12.35 13.72
CA PHE A 164 -3.83 -13.43 14.71
C PHE A 164 -2.76 -13.13 15.76
N LYS A 165 -3.16 -12.62 16.92
CA LYS A 165 -2.25 -12.48 18.07
C LYS A 165 -2.26 -13.77 18.86
N THR A 166 -1.24 -14.60 18.67
CA THR A 166 -0.90 -15.66 19.61
C THR A 166 0.09 -15.09 20.62
N ASN A 167 -0.29 -14.96 21.90
CA ASN A 167 0.72 -14.68 22.92
C ASN A 167 1.53 -15.95 23.15
N THR A 168 2.70 -16.05 22.53
CA THR A 168 3.68 -17.10 22.79
C THR A 168 4.59 -16.63 23.92
N TYR A 169 4.20 -16.89 25.17
CA TYR A 169 5.15 -16.81 26.27
C TYR A 169 6.01 -18.07 26.24
N MET A 170 7.32 -17.94 25.98
CA MET A 170 8.26 -19.00 26.34
C MET A 170 8.37 -19.02 27.86
N SER A 171 7.68 -19.98 28.50
CA SER A 171 7.80 -20.23 29.93
C SER A 171 7.55 -21.71 30.22
N THR A 172 8.44 -22.28 31.00
CA THR A 172 8.60 -23.69 31.41
C THR A 172 7.45 -24.28 32.24
N ALA A 173 6.28 -23.64 32.32
CA ALA A 173 5.16 -24.14 33.09
C ALA A 173 3.82 -24.01 32.37
N LYS A 174 3.09 -25.13 32.30
CA LYS A 174 1.73 -25.28 31.72
C LYS A 174 0.80 -24.13 32.17
N ARG A 175 0.53 -23.16 31.28
CA ARG A 175 -0.63 -22.27 31.40
C ARG A 175 -1.23 -21.90 30.05
N ARG A 176 -2.56 -21.79 30.01
CA ARG A 176 -3.41 -21.67 28.81
C ARG A 176 -3.01 -20.49 27.91
N ARG A 177 -2.90 -20.77 26.60
CA ARG A 177 -2.57 -19.82 25.54
C ARG A 177 -3.69 -18.77 25.40
N ARG A 178 -3.34 -17.48 25.32
CA ARG A 178 -4.28 -16.41 24.93
C ARG A 178 -4.14 -16.17 23.43
N GLN A 179 -5.21 -16.41 22.67
CA GLN A 179 -5.33 -15.99 21.28
C GLN A 179 -6.27 -14.77 21.23
N ARG A 180 -5.89 -13.72 20.53
CA ARG A 180 -6.77 -12.59 20.19
C ARG A 180 -6.78 -12.45 18.68
N ILE A 181 -7.98 -12.38 18.09
CA ILE A 181 -8.14 -11.88 16.73
C ILE A 181 -8.40 -10.38 16.83
N THR A 182 -7.70 -9.63 15.99
CA THR A 182 -7.96 -8.21 15.79
C THR A 182 -8.09 -8.02 14.29
N ALA A 183 -9.28 -7.70 13.82
CA ALA A 183 -9.50 -7.29 12.45
C ALA A 183 -9.62 -5.78 12.43
N SER A 184 -8.74 -5.09 11.71
CA SER A 184 -8.84 -3.64 11.50
C SER A 184 -9.40 -3.40 10.10
N PHE A 185 -10.42 -2.58 10.01
CA PHE A 185 -11.19 -2.28 8.82
C PHE A 185 -11.01 -0.80 8.54
N ALA A 186 -10.68 -0.46 7.30
CA ALA A 186 -10.74 0.91 6.82
C ALA A 186 -11.65 0.93 5.60
N THR A 187 -12.75 1.68 5.71
CA THR A 187 -13.61 2.04 4.59
C THR A 187 -13.24 3.45 4.18
N GLN A 188 -12.90 3.65 2.92
CA GLN A 188 -12.67 4.99 2.37
C GLN A 188 -13.94 5.48 1.71
#